data_AF-A0A7C5Y102-F1
#
_entry.id   AF-A0A7C5Y102-F1
#
_cell.length_a   1.000
_cell.length_b   1.000
_cell.length_c   1.000
_cell.angle_alpha   90.00
_cell.angle_beta   90.00
_cell.angle_gamma   90.00
#
_symmetry.space_group_name_H-M   'P 1'
#
loop_
_entity.id
_entity.type
_entity.pdbx_description
1 polymer ?
#
loop_
_entity_poly.entity_id
_entity_poly.type
_entity_poly.pdbx_seq_one_letter_code
_entity_poly.pdbx_strand_id
1 'polypeptide(L)'
;MSSEIPEKLIMEIQKRGINIVDLIISLLEKDLDPNTIVEIRIELAEKYFREAEEYINKNDPIQASEKLYKSVEECLKALAEIHKISELEEARKNNRWFTWLLGKAAKTLARKMNEPKIAETWAIAYDIHVWGFHEAKYTIGEIKDFIDYVKWLIEYTKHVFSQRNR
;
A
#
# COMPACT_ATOMS: atom_id res chain seq x y z
N MET A 1 13.16 -20.89 2.95
CA MET A 1 13.79 -20.62 4.26
C MET A 1 12.71 -20.15 5.21
N SER A 2 12.58 -20.76 6.39
CA SER A 2 11.73 -20.23 7.45
C SER A 2 12.49 -19.09 8.11
N SER A 3 12.06 -17.84 7.90
CA SER A 3 12.58 -16.70 8.66
C SER A 3 11.84 -16.65 9.99
N GLU A 4 12.44 -17.17 11.05
CA GLU A 4 11.90 -17.07 12.41
C GLU A 4 12.20 -15.68 12.97
N ILE A 5 11.35 -14.69 12.66
CA ILE A 5 11.37 -13.39 13.31
C ILE A 5 10.53 -13.49 14.60
N PRO A 6 11.10 -13.28 15.79
CA PRO A 6 10.34 -13.37 17.03
C PRO A 6 9.17 -12.38 17.08
N GLU A 7 7.97 -12.84 17.42
CA GLU A 7 6.75 -12.02 17.44
C GLU A 7 6.89 -10.79 18.36
N LYS A 8 7.55 -10.95 19.52
CA LYS A 8 7.82 -9.84 20.45
C LYS A 8 8.60 -8.69 19.80
N LEU A 9 9.50 -9.00 18.85
CA LEU A 9 10.25 -7.99 18.11
C LEU A 9 9.33 -7.28 17.09
N ILE A 10 8.49 -8.04 16.38
CA ILE A 10 7.50 -7.47 15.43
C ILE A 10 6.58 -6.48 16.16
N MET A 11 6.07 -6.87 17.34
CA MET A 11 5.22 -6.00 18.15
C MET A 11 5.92 -4.72 18.60
N GLU A 12 7.19 -4.79 19.02
CA GLU A 12 7.96 -3.61 19.44
C GLU A 12 8.22 -2.64 18.29
N ILE A 13 8.50 -3.16 17.09
CA ILE A 13 8.64 -2.37 15.85
C ILE A 13 7.31 -1.69 15.52
N GLN A 14 6.20 -2.43 15.55
CA GLN A 14 4.86 -1.90 15.25
C GLN A 14 4.39 -0.85 16.26
N LYS A 15 4.70 -0.99 17.56
CA LYS A 15 4.41 0.02 18.58
C LYS A 15 5.08 1.35 18.32
N ARG A 16 6.23 1.33 17.64
CA ARG A 16 6.95 2.54 17.19
C ARG A 16 6.39 3.10 15.88
N GLY A 17 5.34 2.47 15.34
CA GLY A 17 4.72 2.83 14.07
C GLY A 17 5.58 2.49 12.85
N ILE A 18 6.55 1.60 13.00
CA ILE A 18 7.45 1.16 11.92
C ILE A 18 6.85 -0.10 11.29
N ASN A 19 6.85 -0.16 9.96
CA ASN A 19 6.50 -1.36 9.23
C ASN A 19 7.77 -2.21 9.04
N ILE A 20 7.71 -3.51 9.40
CA ILE A 20 8.88 -4.40 9.34
C ILE A 20 9.42 -4.59 7.92
N VAL A 21 8.54 -4.63 6.91
CA VAL A 21 8.94 -4.72 5.51
C VAL A 21 9.63 -3.43 5.09
N ASP A 22 9.09 -2.27 5.48
CA ASP A 22 9.71 -0.97 5.20
C ASP A 22 11.10 -0.87 5.84
N LEU A 23 11.26 -1.36 7.06
CA LEU A 23 12.54 -1.42 7.76
C LEU A 23 13.56 -2.34 7.07
N ILE A 24 13.13 -3.54 6.63
CA ILE A 24 14.03 -4.46 5.92
C ILE A 24 14.45 -3.85 4.58
N ILE A 25 13.52 -3.24 3.85
CA ILE A 25 13.82 -2.57 2.58
C ILE A 25 14.77 -1.39 2.80
N SER A 26 14.58 -0.57 3.83
CA SER A 26 15.48 0.56 4.11
C SER A 26 16.89 0.11 4.51
N LEU A 27 17.03 -1.05 5.16
CA LEU A 27 18.34 -1.63 5.49
C LEU A 27 19.06 -2.19 4.26
N LEU A 28 18.32 -2.76 3.31
CA LEU A 28 18.87 -3.41 2.11
C LEU A 28 18.89 -2.48 0.90
N GLU A 29 18.41 -1.25 1.01
CA GLU A 29 18.12 -0.36 -0.13
C GLU A 29 19.29 -0.18 -1.11
N LYS A 30 20.52 -0.10 -0.59
CA LYS A 30 21.73 0.09 -1.41
C LYS A 30 22.14 -1.16 -2.19
N ASP A 31 21.73 -2.33 -1.70
CA ASP A 31 22.16 -3.63 -2.20
C ASP A 31 21.01 -4.37 -2.92
N LEU A 32 19.76 -3.91 -2.76
CA LEU A 32 18.58 -4.51 -3.37
C LEU A 32 18.29 -3.84 -4.71
N ASP A 33 18.05 -4.66 -5.73
CA ASP A 33 17.56 -4.17 -7.02
C ASP A 33 16.21 -3.44 -6.82
N PRO A 34 16.06 -2.18 -7.27
CA PRO A 34 14.80 -1.46 -7.20
C PRO A 34 13.62 -2.22 -7.81
N ASN A 35 13.85 -3.10 -8.79
CA ASN A 35 12.78 -3.93 -9.35
C ASN A 35 12.32 -5.01 -8.35
N THR A 36 13.22 -5.62 -7.59
CA THR A 36 12.87 -6.53 -6.49
C THR A 36 12.03 -5.82 -5.42
N ILE A 37 12.35 -4.56 -5.09
CA ILE A 37 11.51 -3.76 -4.17
C ILE A 37 10.09 -3.64 -4.72
N VAL A 38 9.94 -3.30 -6.00
CA VAL A 38 8.63 -3.14 -6.65
C VAL A 38 7.85 -4.46 -6.67
N GLU A 39 8.50 -5.58 -6.98
CA GLU A 39 7.89 -6.91 -6.97
C GLU A 39 7.33 -7.29 -5.60
N ILE A 40 8.11 -7.09 -4.53
CA ILE A 40 7.68 -7.33 -3.15
C ILE A 40 6.43 -6.50 -2.81
N ARG A 41 6.41 -5.22 -3.21
CA ARG A 41 5.26 -4.32 -2.97
C ARG A 41 4.02 -4.79 -3.71
N ILE A 42 4.16 -5.21 -4.97
CA ILE A 42 3.04 -5.75 -5.76
C ILE A 42 2.52 -7.05 -5.13
N GLU A 43 3.40 -7.95 -4.70
CA GLU A 43 3.01 -9.19 -4.01
C GLU A 43 2.21 -8.91 -2.74
N LEU A 44 2.66 -7.93 -1.92
CA LEU A 44 1.93 -7.49 -0.73
C LEU A 44 0.59 -6.86 -1.06
N ALA A 45 0.52 -6.03 -2.10
CA ALA A 45 -0.73 -5.41 -2.54
C ALA A 45 -1.77 -6.47 -2.94
N GLU A 46 -1.36 -7.47 -3.72
CA GLU A 46 -2.22 -8.57 -4.14
C GLU A 46 -2.60 -9.47 -2.96
N LYS A 47 -1.68 -9.72 -2.01
CA LYS A 47 -1.98 -10.46 -0.78
C LYS A 47 -3.04 -9.76 0.05
N TYR A 48 -2.89 -8.46 0.31
CA TYR A 48 -3.86 -7.70 1.08
C TYR A 48 -5.22 -7.63 0.35
N PHE A 49 -5.22 -7.53 -0.98
CA PHE A 49 -6.47 -7.57 -1.74
C PHE A 49 -7.20 -8.91 -1.57
N ARG A 50 -6.50 -10.04 -1.68
CA ARG A 50 -7.10 -11.37 -1.42
C ARG A 50 -7.64 -11.49 0.02
N GLU A 51 -6.88 -11.02 1.00
CA GLU A 51 -7.34 -11.00 2.40
C GLU A 51 -8.61 -10.12 2.55
N ALA A 52 -8.68 -8.98 1.86
CA ALA A 52 -9.88 -8.14 1.86
C ALA A 52 -11.10 -8.88 1.31
N GLU A 53 -10.96 -9.60 0.18
CA GLU A 53 -12.02 -10.41 -0.40
C GLU A 53 -12.50 -11.50 0.58
N GLU A 54 -11.59 -12.13 1.31
CA GLU A 54 -11.94 -13.09 2.37
C GLU A 54 -12.74 -12.45 3.50
N TYR A 55 -12.35 -11.26 3.99
CA TYR A 55 -13.10 -10.53 5.02
C TYR A 55 -14.46 -10.05 4.52
N ILE A 56 -14.56 -9.66 3.25
CA ILE A 56 -15.83 -9.33 2.61
C ILE A 56 -16.77 -10.55 2.63
N ASN A 57 -16.27 -11.73 2.27
CA ASN A 57 -17.05 -12.97 2.30
C ASN A 57 -17.46 -13.39 3.73
N LYS A 58 -16.66 -13.02 4.73
CA LYS A 58 -16.98 -13.21 6.16
C LYS A 58 -17.90 -12.11 6.73
N ASN A 59 -18.31 -11.14 5.92
CA ASN A 59 -19.11 -9.98 6.33
C ASN A 59 -18.44 -9.14 7.44
N ASP A 60 -17.11 -8.98 7.35
CA ASP A 60 -16.30 -8.16 8.27
C ASP A 60 -15.84 -6.86 7.57
N PRO A 61 -16.61 -5.76 7.68
CA PRO A 61 -16.28 -4.52 7.00
C PRO A 61 -15.04 -3.83 7.58
N ILE A 62 -14.75 -4.02 8.87
CA ILE A 62 -13.62 -3.38 9.55
C ILE A 62 -12.30 -3.91 8.97
N GLN A 63 -12.15 -5.23 8.95
CA GLN A 63 -10.93 -5.84 8.40
C GLN A 63 -10.85 -5.70 6.89
N ALA A 64 -11.97 -5.80 6.17
CA ALA A 64 -11.98 -5.55 4.73
C ALA A 64 -11.46 -4.14 4.38
N SER A 65 -11.92 -3.11 5.11
CA SER A 65 -11.49 -1.72 4.91
C SER A 65 -9.98 -1.55 5.09
N GLU A 66 -9.43 -2.12 6.16
CA GLU A 66 -8.00 -2.05 6.45
C GLU A 66 -7.15 -2.73 5.37
N LYS A 67 -7.61 -3.88 4.87
CA LYS A 67 -6.89 -4.63 3.84
C LYS A 67 -6.94 -3.95 2.47
N LEU A 68 -8.07 -3.36 2.10
CA LEU A 68 -8.17 -2.55 0.88
C LEU A 68 -7.26 -1.32 0.95
N TYR A 69 -7.24 -0.60 2.08
CA TYR A 69 -6.33 0.52 2.31
C TYR A 69 -4.86 0.09 2.16
N LYS A 70 -4.46 -0.99 2.83
CA LYS A 70 -3.09 -1.53 2.75
C LYS A 70 -2.69 -1.93 1.33
N SER A 71 -3.61 -2.48 0.55
CA SER A 71 -3.36 -2.81 -0.85
C SER A 71 -3.03 -1.56 -1.66
N VAL A 72 -3.82 -0.48 -1.51
CA VAL A 72 -3.56 0.81 -2.16
C VAL A 72 -2.25 1.43 -1.68
N GLU A 73 -1.95 1.38 -0.39
CA GLU A 73 -0.69 1.87 0.18
C GLU A 73 0.52 1.21 -0.50
N GLU A 74 0.52 -0.11 -0.65
CA GLU A 74 1.64 -0.83 -1.27
C GLU A 74 1.76 -0.53 -2.78
N CYS A 75 0.65 -0.34 -3.50
CA CYS A 75 0.69 0.13 -4.89
C CYS A 75 1.31 1.52 -5.02
N LEU A 76 0.96 2.47 -4.14
CA LEU A 76 1.55 3.81 -4.16
C LEU A 76 3.05 3.78 -3.86
N LYS A 77 3.49 2.95 -2.91
CA LYS A 77 4.91 2.73 -2.62
C LYS A 77 5.65 2.15 -3.82
N ALA A 78 5.06 1.17 -4.52
CA ALA A 78 5.60 0.60 -5.74
C ALA A 78 5.74 1.65 -6.85
N LEU A 79 4.70 2.43 -7.12
CA LEU A 79 4.73 3.50 -8.12
C LEU A 79 5.73 4.61 -7.75
N ALA A 80 5.87 4.94 -6.47
CA ALA A 80 6.86 5.88 -5.98
C ALA A 80 8.30 5.37 -6.26
N GLU A 81 8.54 4.08 -6.04
CA GLU A 81 9.81 3.40 -6.33
C GLU A 81 10.12 3.38 -7.85
N ILE A 82 9.09 3.17 -8.68
CA ILE A 82 9.21 3.22 -10.15
C ILE A 82 9.60 4.61 -10.65
N HIS A 83 8.91 5.63 -10.16
CA HIS A 83 9.05 6.99 -10.68
C HIS A 83 10.04 7.87 -9.90
N LYS A 84 10.66 7.33 -8.84
CA LYS A 84 11.66 7.99 -7.99
C LYS A 84 11.22 9.41 -7.60
N ILE A 85 10.01 9.50 -7.03
CA ILE A 85 9.45 10.78 -6.57
C ILE A 85 10.11 11.22 -5.26
N SER A 86 10.09 12.52 -4.96
CA SER A 86 10.73 13.09 -3.76
C SER A 86 10.20 12.53 -2.43
N GLU A 87 8.93 12.14 -2.41
CA GLU A 87 8.24 11.59 -1.26
C GLU A 87 8.79 10.22 -0.84
N LEU A 88 9.37 9.47 -1.78
CA LEU A 88 10.07 8.21 -1.49
C LEU A 88 11.30 8.47 -0.61
N GLU A 89 12.09 9.49 -0.95
CA GLU A 89 13.29 9.87 -0.18
C GLU A 89 12.92 10.39 1.22
N GLU A 90 11.80 11.11 1.31
CA GLU A 90 11.25 11.55 2.59
C GLU A 90 10.79 10.37 3.45
N ALA A 91 10.15 9.35 2.85
CA ALA A 91 9.74 8.15 3.57
C ALA A 91 10.94 7.33 4.08
N ARG A 92 12.00 7.21 3.26
CA ARG A 92 13.26 6.53 3.61
C ARG A 92 13.96 7.20 4.79
N LYS A 93 14.10 8.53 4.76
CA LYS A 93 14.69 9.30 5.88
C LYS A 93 13.93 9.09 7.20
N ASN A 94 12.61 8.95 7.10
CA ASN A 94 11.75 8.73 8.25
C ASN A 94 11.65 7.25 8.67
N ASN A 95 12.21 6.32 7.88
CA ASN A 95 11.99 4.87 7.99
C ASN A 95 10.50 4.49 8.07
N ARG A 96 9.64 5.31 7.46
CA ARG A 96 8.19 5.21 7.60
C ARG A 96 7.48 6.03 6.52
N TRP A 97 6.42 5.44 5.97
CA TRP A 97 5.40 6.17 5.21
C TRP A 97 4.34 6.74 6.16
N PHE A 98 4.28 8.06 6.27
CA PHE A 98 3.15 8.72 6.93
C PHE A 98 1.95 8.81 5.98
N THR A 99 0.73 8.76 6.53
CA THR A 99 -0.50 8.88 5.74
C THR A 99 -0.55 10.17 4.91
N TRP A 100 -0.10 11.29 5.48
CA TRP A 100 -0.02 12.56 4.73
C TRP A 100 1.00 12.50 3.58
N LEU A 101 2.08 11.72 3.75
CA LEU A 101 3.11 11.54 2.74
C LEU A 101 2.62 10.64 1.60
N LEU A 102 1.85 9.59 1.91
CA LEU A 102 1.16 8.76 0.91
C LEU A 102 0.16 9.60 0.10
N GLY A 103 -0.62 10.47 0.75
CA GLY A 103 -1.54 11.37 0.03
C GLY A 103 -0.83 12.40 -0.84
N LYS A 104 0.33 12.89 -0.41
CA LYS A 104 1.19 13.75 -1.23
C LYS A 104 1.75 12.97 -2.43
N ALA A 105 2.25 11.75 -2.20
CA ALA A 105 2.75 10.86 -3.24
C ALA A 105 1.69 10.52 -4.29
N ALA A 106 0.46 10.18 -3.89
CA ALA A 106 -0.65 9.91 -4.80
C ALA A 106 -0.91 11.09 -5.75
N LYS A 107 -0.95 12.32 -5.23
CA LYS A 107 -1.11 13.54 -6.04
C LYS A 107 0.07 13.79 -6.98
N THR A 108 1.29 13.55 -6.50
CA THR A 108 2.51 13.68 -7.32
C THR A 108 2.53 12.65 -8.45
N LEU A 109 2.22 11.39 -8.17
CA LEU A 109 2.12 10.31 -9.15
C LEU A 109 1.01 10.57 -10.18
N ALA A 110 -0.18 10.96 -9.74
CA ALA A 110 -1.30 11.30 -10.62
C ALA A 110 -0.92 12.35 -11.66
N ARG A 111 -0.22 13.42 -11.24
CA ARG A 111 0.28 14.47 -12.15
C ARG A 111 1.38 13.95 -13.07
N LYS A 112 2.35 13.22 -12.53
CA LYS A 112 3.53 12.73 -13.29
C LYS A 112 3.14 11.72 -14.36
N MET A 113 2.11 10.92 -14.10
CA MET A 113 1.62 9.86 -14.98
C MET A 113 0.42 10.28 -15.83
N ASN A 114 -0.08 11.52 -15.65
CA ASN A 114 -1.31 12.01 -16.26
C ASN A 114 -2.52 11.07 -16.03
N GLU A 115 -2.61 10.51 -14.83
CA GLU A 115 -3.65 9.56 -14.43
C GLU A 115 -4.30 10.01 -13.11
N PRO A 116 -5.36 10.84 -13.16
CA PRO A 116 -6.00 11.39 -11.96
C PRO A 116 -6.63 10.32 -11.08
N LYS A 117 -6.99 9.15 -11.64
CA LYS A 117 -7.60 8.06 -10.89
C LYS A 117 -6.68 7.51 -9.79
N ILE A 118 -5.37 7.70 -9.87
CA ILE A 118 -4.43 7.36 -8.77
C ILE A 118 -4.77 8.17 -7.50
N ALA A 119 -4.98 9.48 -7.64
CA ALA A 119 -5.28 10.35 -6.50
C ALA A 119 -6.71 10.13 -5.98
N GLU A 120 -7.65 9.83 -6.87
CA GLU A 120 -9.02 9.44 -6.51
C GLU A 120 -9.05 8.14 -5.71
N THR A 121 -8.39 7.08 -6.18
CA THR A 121 -8.29 5.81 -5.46
C THR A 121 -7.68 5.99 -4.08
N TRP A 122 -6.65 6.83 -3.93
CA TRP A 122 -6.10 7.16 -2.61
C TRP A 122 -7.12 7.89 -1.72
N ALA A 123 -7.85 8.87 -2.24
CA ALA A 123 -8.84 9.61 -1.45
C ALA A 123 -9.91 8.68 -0.89
N ILE A 124 -10.40 7.76 -1.73
CA ILE A 124 -11.33 6.70 -1.35
C ILE A 124 -10.70 5.76 -0.31
N ALA A 125 -9.47 5.29 -0.55
CA ALA A 125 -8.76 4.41 0.37
C ALA A 125 -8.59 5.03 1.77
N TYR A 126 -8.27 6.33 1.83
CA TYR A 126 -8.17 7.06 3.09
C TYR A 126 -9.52 7.18 3.78
N ASP A 127 -10.59 7.49 3.04
CA ASP A 127 -11.95 7.59 3.57
C ASP A 127 -12.40 6.28 4.24
N ILE A 128 -12.18 5.13 3.59
CA ILE A 128 -12.55 3.81 4.15
C ILE A 128 -11.66 3.39 5.31
N HIS A 129 -10.40 3.82 5.32
CA HIS A 129 -9.53 3.58 6.45
C HIS A 129 -10.02 4.34 7.70
N VAL A 130 -10.50 5.57 7.52
CA VAL A 130 -11.10 6.35 8.61
C VAL A 130 -12.47 5.79 8.99
N TRP A 131 -13.44 5.79 8.08
CA TRP A 131 -14.84 5.48 8.40
C TRP A 131 -15.12 3.99 8.50
N GLY A 132 -14.43 3.15 7.73
CA GLY A 132 -14.60 1.70 7.75
C GLY A 132 -13.79 1.03 8.84
N PHE A 133 -12.49 1.35 8.95
CA PHE A 133 -11.60 0.68 9.91
C PHE A 133 -11.58 1.35 11.30
N HIS A 134 -11.28 2.64 11.40
CA HIS A 134 -11.16 3.30 12.72
C HIS A 134 -12.51 3.58 13.37
N GLU A 135 -13.48 4.10 12.61
CA GLU A 135 -14.77 4.55 13.16
C GLU A 135 -15.88 3.48 13.04
N ALA A 136 -15.64 2.41 12.28
CA ALA A 136 -16.57 1.29 12.07
C ALA A 136 -17.99 1.72 11.68
N LYS A 137 -18.11 2.72 10.79
CA LYS A 137 -19.39 3.28 10.31
C LYS A 137 -19.88 2.67 9.01
N TYR A 138 -18.96 2.22 8.16
CA TYR A 138 -19.32 1.61 6.88
C TYR A 138 -19.69 0.13 7.01
N THR A 139 -20.70 -0.24 6.24
CA THR A 139 -21.22 -1.60 6.06
C THR A 139 -20.47 -2.31 4.93
N ILE A 140 -20.62 -3.63 4.84
CA ILE A 140 -20.00 -4.38 3.75
C ILE A 140 -20.47 -3.93 2.35
N GLY A 141 -21.69 -3.38 2.26
CA GLY A 141 -22.23 -2.86 1.00
C GLY A 141 -21.37 -1.71 0.49
N GLU A 142 -21.16 -0.70 1.34
CA GLU A 142 -20.28 0.43 1.03
C GLU A 142 -18.85 -0.04 0.75
N ILE A 143 -18.31 -0.99 1.54
CA ILE A 143 -16.95 -1.49 1.33
C ILE A 143 -16.76 -2.17 -0.05
N LYS A 144 -17.79 -2.84 -0.57
CA LYS A 144 -17.72 -3.54 -1.86
C LYS A 144 -17.58 -2.58 -3.05
N ASP A 145 -18.09 -1.36 -2.94
CA ASP A 145 -18.03 -0.36 -4.02
C ASP A 145 -16.58 0.07 -4.33
N PHE A 146 -15.64 -0.20 -3.43
CA PHE A 146 -14.23 0.19 -3.55
C PHE A 146 -13.35 -0.85 -4.22
N ILE A 147 -13.81 -2.08 -4.36
CA ILE A 147 -13.03 -3.21 -4.88
C ILE A 147 -12.45 -2.88 -6.26
N ASP A 148 -13.27 -2.28 -7.14
CA ASP A 148 -12.87 -1.99 -8.52
C ASP A 148 -11.79 -0.91 -8.61
N TYR A 149 -11.74 0.04 -7.68
CA TYR A 149 -10.68 1.04 -7.60
C TYR A 149 -9.34 0.41 -7.21
N VAL A 150 -9.35 -0.46 -6.20
CA VAL A 150 -8.15 -1.14 -5.71
C VAL A 150 -7.64 -2.13 -6.77
N LYS A 151 -8.53 -2.93 -7.34
CA LYS A 151 -8.21 -3.86 -8.43
C LYS A 151 -7.62 -3.13 -9.64
N TRP A 152 -8.21 -2.00 -10.03
CA TRP A 152 -7.67 -1.16 -11.09
C TRP A 152 -6.25 -0.68 -10.76
N LEU A 153 -6.00 -0.20 -9.54
CA LEU A 153 -4.69 0.32 -9.17
C LEU A 153 -3.60 -0.76 -9.13
N ILE A 154 -3.94 -1.98 -8.69
CA ILE A 154 -3.03 -3.14 -8.75
C ILE A 154 -2.64 -3.42 -10.20
N GLU A 155 -3.62 -3.57 -11.09
CA GLU A 155 -3.38 -3.88 -12.50
C GLU A 155 -2.64 -2.75 -13.22
N TYR A 156 -2.97 -1.50 -12.90
CA TYR A 156 -2.25 -0.33 -13.39
C TYR A 156 -0.78 -0.33 -12.95
N THR A 157 -0.52 -0.61 -11.67
CA THR A 157 0.85 -0.70 -11.13
C THR A 157 1.66 -1.79 -11.82
N LYS A 158 1.06 -2.98 -12.01
CA LYS A 158 1.68 -4.09 -12.75
C LYS A 158 1.96 -3.74 -14.20
N HIS A 159 1.01 -3.09 -14.87
CA HIS A 159 1.20 -2.61 -16.24
C HIS A 159 2.38 -1.66 -16.34
N VAL A 160 2.43 -0.63 -15.49
CA VAL A 160 3.52 0.36 -15.45
C VAL A 160 4.86 -0.31 -15.17
N PHE A 161 4.92 -1.26 -14.24
CA PHE A 161 6.13 -2.01 -13.95
C PHE A 161 6.59 -2.85 -15.15
N SER A 162 5.66 -3.51 -15.85
CA SER A 162 5.98 -4.31 -17.04
C SER A 162 6.57 -3.50 -18.20
N GLN A 163 6.12 -2.24 -18.38
CA GLN A 163 6.66 -1.37 -19.44
C GLN A 163 8.06 -0.85 -19.12
N ARG A 164 8.43 -0.77 -17.83
CA ARG A 164 9.77 -0.37 -17.40
C ARG A 164 10.82 -1.44 -17.66
N ASN A 165 10.43 -2.72 -17.60
CA ASN A 165 11.31 -3.87 -17.76
C ASN A 165 11.40 -4.37 -19.21
N ARG A 166 10.84 -3.63 -20.16
CA ARG A 166 10.99 -3.84 -21.61
C ARG A 166 12.04 -2.90 -22.16
#